data_AF-A0A2C5XVU2-F1
#
_entry.id   AF-A0A2C5XVU2-F1
#
_cell.length_a   1.000
_cell.length_b   1.000
_cell.length_c   1.000
_cell.angle_alpha   90.00
_cell.angle_beta   90.00
_cell.angle_gamma   90.00
#
_symmetry.space_group_name_H-M   'P 1'
#
loop_
_entity.id
_entity.type
_entity.pdbx_description
1 polymer ?
#
loop_
_entity_poly.entity_id
_entity_poly.type
_entity_poly.pdbx_seq_one_letter_code
_entity_poly.pdbx_strand_id
1 'polypeptide(L)'
;MLAQRISSINSISAVCEQTGADVDEVARAIGVDPRIGNKFLMAGIGFGGSCFKKDVLNLVYLADTMGLPEVGEYWRQVVKMNDYARDRFTNRVVKCLNNTLVGKKVTILGYAFKKNTSDTREAPALEMIKTLLEERPREIAVFDPCCNPLVVEDEIETIIGPEATGNVSVYGNAYDACLDSTAVIIATEFDEFRNQPAPQRAPAAPASARGPGRRPNPKSDPRPFKTARLTESDWLALHKHLVQRPGETSDDPLGRLNAEPACADDCPDCIQERESKKTGLATGMGSAEEYRPKERLDWRRIADRMAKPRWVFDGRGVIDSREMVKLGVRVESVGRQHRF
;
A
#
# COMPACT_ATOMS: atom_id res chain seq x y z
N MET A 1 18.01 -0.65 3.81
CA MET A 1 17.76 0.64 4.51
C MET A 1 16.28 1.05 4.58
N LEU A 2 15.53 1.15 3.48
CA LEU A 2 14.12 1.62 3.54
C LEU A 2 13.22 0.75 4.43
N ALA A 3 13.26 -0.58 4.23
CA ALA A 3 12.53 -1.55 5.06
C ALA A 3 12.89 -1.42 6.55
N GLN A 4 14.16 -1.17 6.86
CA GLN A 4 14.63 -0.98 8.24
C GLN A 4 13.95 0.21 8.92
N ARG A 5 13.73 1.32 8.22
CA ARG A 5 13.05 2.50 8.80
C ARG A 5 11.61 2.17 9.18
N ILE A 6 10.90 1.43 8.33
CA ILE A 6 9.54 0.96 8.59
C ILE A 6 9.53 0.03 9.81
N SER A 7 10.41 -0.99 9.83
CA SER A 7 10.51 -1.89 10.98
C SER A 7 10.92 -1.18 12.27
N SER A 8 11.78 -0.17 12.18
CA SER A 8 12.21 0.63 13.34
C SER A 8 11.05 1.45 13.91
N ILE A 9 10.26 2.13 13.08
CA ILE A 9 9.11 2.88 13.61
C ILE A 9 7.99 1.95 14.10
N ASN A 10 7.85 0.76 13.50
CA ASN A 10 6.91 -0.27 13.97
C ASN A 10 7.31 -0.89 15.32
N SER A 11 8.60 -1.00 15.63
CA SER A 11 9.02 -1.42 16.97
C SER A 11 8.69 -0.35 18.02
N ILE A 12 8.90 0.92 17.68
CA ILE A 12 8.54 2.07 18.53
C ILE A 12 7.02 2.17 18.70
N SER A 13 6.22 1.84 17.67
CA SER A 13 4.76 1.86 17.78
C SER A 13 4.23 0.90 18.84
N ALA A 14 4.85 -0.28 18.99
CA ALA A 14 4.52 -1.21 20.07
C ALA A 14 4.83 -0.63 21.47
N VAL A 15 5.93 0.12 21.61
CA VAL A 15 6.28 0.82 22.87
C VAL A 15 5.30 1.95 23.16
N CYS A 16 4.90 2.72 22.15
CA CYS A 16 3.93 3.81 22.29
C CYS A 16 2.59 3.31 22.83
N GLU A 17 2.11 2.17 22.32
CA GLU A 17 0.85 1.54 22.76
C GLU A 17 0.87 1.11 24.24
N GLN A 18 2.03 0.70 24.77
CA GLN A 18 2.17 0.31 26.18
C GLN A 18 2.33 1.52 27.12
N THR A 19 2.92 2.60 26.63
CA THR A 19 3.24 3.79 27.42
C THR A 19 2.18 4.89 27.35
N GLY A 20 1.28 4.81 26.38
CA GLY A 20 0.28 5.85 26.10
C GLY A 20 0.79 6.99 25.21
N ALA A 21 1.99 6.86 24.64
CA ALA A 21 2.50 7.80 23.64
C ALA A 21 1.83 7.61 22.27
N ASP A 22 1.93 8.60 21.39
CA ASP A 22 1.48 8.53 20.00
C ASP A 22 2.68 8.40 19.05
N VAL A 23 2.71 7.32 18.28
CA VAL A 23 3.81 7.04 17.33
C VAL A 23 3.95 8.13 16.27
N ASP A 24 2.88 8.80 15.85
CA ASP A 24 2.96 9.84 14.83
C ASP A 24 3.61 11.11 15.38
N GLU A 25 3.44 11.39 16.67
CA GLU A 25 4.17 12.48 17.34
C GLU A 25 5.65 12.16 17.48
N VAL A 26 5.97 10.92 17.87
CA VAL A 26 7.35 10.44 17.95
C VAL A 26 8.03 10.46 16.58
N ALA A 27 7.35 9.94 15.55
CA ALA A 27 7.84 9.95 14.17
C ALA A 27 8.10 11.37 13.66
N ARG A 28 7.21 12.32 13.97
CA ARG A 28 7.37 13.73 13.62
C ARG A 28 8.57 14.35 14.33
N ALA A 29 8.73 14.12 15.63
CA ALA A 29 9.87 14.62 16.39
C ALA A 29 11.21 14.09 15.85
N ILE A 30 11.28 12.79 15.56
CA ILE A 30 12.45 12.14 14.96
C ILE A 30 12.72 12.70 13.55
N GLY A 31 11.66 12.89 12.75
CA GLY A 31 11.76 13.31 11.36
C GLY A 31 12.16 14.78 11.15
N VAL A 32 12.13 15.61 12.19
CA VAL A 32 12.64 16.99 12.16
C VAL A 32 14.16 17.03 12.05
N ASP A 33 14.87 16.02 12.56
CA ASP A 33 16.31 15.94 12.40
C ASP A 33 16.66 15.65 10.93
N PRO A 34 17.36 16.56 10.23
CA PRO A 34 17.67 16.40 8.81
C PRO A 34 18.58 15.19 8.52
N ARG A 35 19.31 14.67 9.52
CA ARG A 35 20.15 13.46 9.37
C ARG A 35 19.31 12.19 9.29
N ILE A 36 18.10 12.23 9.83
CA ILE A 36 17.15 11.11 9.80
C ILE A 36 16.13 11.33 8.70
N GLY A 37 15.56 12.53 8.60
CA GLY A 37 14.52 12.90 7.64
C GLY A 37 13.15 12.29 7.96
N ASN A 38 12.10 12.85 7.37
CA ASN A 38 10.70 12.56 7.70
C ASN A 38 10.02 11.46 6.85
N LYS A 39 10.73 10.85 5.89
CA LYS A 39 10.17 9.83 4.98
C LYS A 39 10.31 8.43 5.55
N PHE A 40 9.40 7.51 5.18
CA PHE A 40 9.41 6.11 5.63
C PHE A 40 9.38 5.96 7.17
N LEU A 41 8.69 6.89 7.86
CA LEU A 41 8.46 6.86 9.30
C LEU A 41 6.97 6.73 9.64
N MET A 42 6.18 6.14 8.74
CA MET A 42 4.77 5.84 9.02
C MET A 42 4.68 4.42 9.56
N ALA A 43 4.21 4.28 10.79
CA ALA A 43 3.95 2.98 11.39
C ALA A 43 2.68 2.34 10.81
N GLY A 44 2.60 1.02 10.86
CA GLY A 44 1.43 0.27 10.44
C GLY A 44 1.61 -1.23 10.62
N ILE A 45 0.76 -2.01 9.97
CA ILE A 45 0.73 -3.48 10.06
C ILE A 45 1.95 -4.19 9.43
N GLY A 46 2.85 -3.44 8.79
CA GLY A 46 4.03 -3.98 8.13
C GLY A 46 4.14 -3.50 6.69
N PHE A 47 5.33 -3.67 6.12
CA PHE A 47 5.56 -3.51 4.69
C PHE A 47 5.25 -4.81 3.94
N GLY A 48 4.88 -4.66 2.67
CA GLY A 48 4.74 -5.76 1.71
C GLY A 48 5.43 -5.44 0.39
N GLY A 49 5.00 -6.11 -0.68
CA GLY A 49 5.55 -5.96 -2.02
C GLY A 49 6.77 -6.85 -2.26
N SER A 50 7.04 -7.13 -3.53
CA SER A 50 8.05 -8.11 -3.96
C SER A 50 9.52 -7.73 -3.67
N CYS A 51 9.80 -6.49 -3.27
CA CYS A 51 11.17 -5.99 -3.14
C CYS A 51 11.72 -6.14 -1.72
N PHE A 52 11.08 -5.53 -0.71
CA PHE A 52 11.73 -5.36 0.60
C PHE A 52 12.08 -6.66 1.30
N LYS A 53 11.15 -7.61 1.42
CA LYS A 53 11.41 -8.88 2.10
C LYS A 53 12.46 -9.70 1.33
N LYS A 54 12.30 -9.81 0.01
CA LYS A 54 13.23 -10.50 -0.89
C LYS A 54 14.64 -9.93 -0.80
N ASP A 55 14.80 -8.62 -0.93
CA ASP A 55 16.10 -7.97 -0.97
C ASP A 55 16.81 -8.07 0.39
N VAL A 56 16.07 -7.96 1.50
CA VAL A 56 16.65 -8.15 2.84
C VAL A 56 17.07 -9.60 3.06
N LEU A 57 16.24 -10.59 2.70
CA LEU A 57 16.60 -12.01 2.84
C LEU A 57 17.78 -12.40 1.96
N ASN A 58 17.88 -11.85 0.74
CA ASN A 58 19.06 -12.02 -0.12
C ASN A 58 20.32 -11.42 0.50
N LEU A 59 20.22 -10.24 1.13
CA LEU A 59 21.34 -9.63 1.84
C LEU A 59 21.79 -10.48 3.04
N VAL A 60 20.84 -11.03 3.79
CA VAL A 60 21.11 -11.95 4.90
C VAL A 60 21.85 -13.19 4.39
N TYR A 61 21.35 -13.82 3.33
CA TYR A 61 22.00 -14.97 2.70
C TYR A 61 23.42 -14.64 2.20
N LEU A 62 23.60 -13.48 1.57
CA LEU A 62 24.92 -13.04 1.10
C LEU A 62 25.90 -12.85 2.27
N ALA A 63 25.45 -12.23 3.36
CA ALA A 63 26.27 -12.05 4.56
C ALA A 63 26.66 -13.41 5.18
N ASP A 64 25.71 -14.33 5.31
CA ASP A 64 25.95 -15.66 5.86
C ASP A 64 26.97 -16.46 5.00
N THR A 65 26.84 -16.39 3.67
CA THR A 65 27.78 -17.07 2.73
C THR A 65 29.17 -16.45 2.69
N MET A 66 29.31 -15.17 3.05
CA MET A 66 30.61 -14.49 3.21
C MET A 66 31.25 -14.73 4.59
N GLY A 67 30.60 -15.50 5.47
CA GLY A 67 31.09 -15.73 6.84
C GLY A 67 30.90 -14.53 7.77
N LEU A 68 29.86 -13.72 7.54
CA LEU A 68 29.50 -12.54 8.35
C LEU A 68 28.15 -12.74 9.09
N PRO A 69 28.05 -13.72 10.00
CA PRO A 69 26.78 -14.08 10.63
C PRO A 69 26.16 -12.96 11.48
N GLU A 70 26.97 -12.08 12.09
CA GLU A 70 26.48 -10.95 12.88
C GLU A 70 25.77 -9.92 11.99
N VAL A 71 26.26 -9.72 10.77
CA VAL A 71 25.64 -8.84 9.77
C VAL A 71 24.34 -9.47 9.27
N GLY A 72 24.36 -10.78 8.99
CA GLY A 72 23.17 -11.55 8.63
C GLY A 72 22.08 -11.44 9.69
N GLU A 73 22.40 -11.66 10.96
CA GLU A 73 21.41 -11.59 12.05
C GLU A 73 20.86 -10.18 12.24
N TYR A 74 21.70 -9.14 12.14
CA TYR A 74 21.24 -7.75 12.21
C TYR A 74 20.18 -7.44 11.15
N TRP A 75 20.39 -7.84 9.90
CA TRP A 75 19.42 -7.62 8.83
C TRP A 75 18.19 -8.52 8.95
N ARG A 76 18.34 -9.73 9.50
CA ARG A 76 17.22 -10.64 9.78
C ARG A 76 16.19 -10.01 10.73
N GLN A 77 16.64 -9.16 11.67
CA GLN A 77 15.75 -8.44 12.58
C GLN A 77 14.75 -7.52 11.86
N VAL A 78 15.10 -6.99 10.67
CA VAL A 78 14.18 -6.15 9.89
C VAL A 78 12.95 -6.93 9.46
N VAL A 79 13.13 -8.18 9.01
CA VAL A 79 12.03 -9.06 8.60
C VAL A 79 11.27 -9.58 9.82
N LYS A 80 11.98 -10.05 10.86
CA LYS A 80 11.36 -10.52 12.11
C LYS A 80 10.45 -9.47 12.73
N MET A 81 10.88 -8.20 12.75
CA MET A 81 10.07 -7.10 13.27
C MET A 81 8.85 -6.78 12.39
N ASN A 82 8.95 -6.99 11.07
CA ASN A 82 7.82 -6.83 10.17
C ASN A 82 6.75 -7.90 10.40
N ASP A 83 7.17 -9.16 10.52
CA ASP A 83 6.27 -10.27 10.84
C ASP A 83 5.62 -10.08 12.22
N TYR A 84 6.41 -9.69 13.24
CA TYR A 84 5.88 -9.33 14.55
C TYR A 84 4.83 -8.20 14.49
N ALA A 85 5.07 -7.14 13.69
CA ALA A 85 4.14 -6.02 13.57
C ALA A 85 2.80 -6.44 12.94
N ARG A 86 2.82 -7.36 11.98
CA ARG A 86 1.62 -7.96 11.40
C ARG A 86 0.91 -8.83 12.43
N ASP A 87 1.61 -9.82 12.98
CA ASP A 87 1.01 -10.85 13.83
C ASP A 87 0.43 -10.24 15.12
N ARG A 88 1.13 -9.26 15.73
CA ARG A 88 0.61 -8.55 16.91
C ARG A 88 -0.69 -7.79 16.62
N PHE A 89 -0.84 -7.27 15.40
CA PHE A 89 -2.04 -6.53 15.01
C PHE A 89 -3.20 -7.49 14.78
N THR A 90 -2.99 -8.58 14.03
CA THR A 90 -4.01 -9.61 13.81
C THR A 90 -4.47 -10.24 15.13
N ASN A 91 -3.53 -10.57 16.02
CA ASN A 91 -3.85 -11.10 17.35
C ASN A 91 -4.63 -10.10 18.21
N ARG A 92 -4.38 -8.80 18.05
CA ARG A 92 -5.17 -7.75 18.72
C ARG A 92 -6.62 -7.74 18.24
N VAL A 93 -6.85 -7.91 16.93
CA VAL A 93 -8.21 -8.01 16.37
C VAL A 93 -8.98 -9.15 17.04
N VAL A 94 -8.39 -10.36 17.06
CA VAL A 94 -9.00 -11.55 17.68
C VAL A 94 -9.28 -11.32 19.17
N LYS A 95 -8.33 -10.72 19.89
CA LYS A 95 -8.46 -10.40 21.32
C LYS A 95 -9.59 -9.41 21.59
N CYS A 96 -9.71 -8.33 20.81
CA CYS A 96 -10.78 -7.34 20.94
C CYS A 96 -12.16 -7.92 20.57
N LEU A 97 -12.19 -8.99 19.79
CA LEU A 97 -13.37 -9.77 19.45
C LEU A 97 -13.56 -10.96 20.40
N ASN A 98 -13.20 -10.83 21.67
CA ASN A 98 -13.42 -11.84 22.73
C ASN A 98 -12.75 -13.19 22.45
N ASN A 99 -11.60 -13.19 21.77
CA ASN A 99 -10.83 -14.41 21.41
C ASN A 99 -11.64 -15.43 20.60
N THR A 100 -12.59 -14.98 19.78
CA THR A 100 -13.32 -15.85 18.86
C THR A 100 -13.90 -15.08 17.69
N LEU A 101 -13.74 -15.62 16.49
CA LEU A 101 -14.37 -15.10 15.27
C LEU A 101 -15.58 -15.93 14.81
N VAL A 102 -15.86 -17.05 15.46
CA VAL A 102 -16.99 -17.94 15.10
C VAL A 102 -18.30 -17.16 15.12
N GLY A 103 -19.06 -17.25 14.03
CA GLY A 103 -20.33 -16.54 13.85
C GLY A 103 -20.19 -15.06 13.52
N LYS A 104 -18.97 -14.51 13.48
CA LYS A 104 -18.70 -13.10 13.17
C LYS A 104 -18.22 -12.94 11.74
N LYS A 105 -18.65 -11.85 11.11
CA LYS A 105 -18.10 -11.37 9.85
C LYS A 105 -17.05 -10.30 10.09
N VAL A 106 -15.90 -10.45 9.44
CA VAL A 106 -14.78 -9.51 9.50
C VAL A 106 -14.50 -9.00 8.09
N THR A 107 -14.55 -7.69 7.87
CA THR A 107 -14.21 -7.09 6.58
C THR A 107 -12.76 -6.64 6.57
N ILE A 108 -12.06 -6.86 5.47
CA ILE A 108 -10.74 -6.31 5.19
C ILE A 108 -10.87 -5.32 4.02
N LEU A 109 -10.58 -4.06 4.31
CA LEU A 109 -10.51 -2.97 3.34
C LEU A 109 -9.05 -2.76 2.93
N GLY A 110 -8.77 -3.03 1.66
CA GLY A 110 -7.44 -3.06 1.09
C GLY A 110 -6.86 -4.48 1.07
N TYR A 111 -6.52 -4.94 -0.12
CA TYR A 111 -5.85 -6.22 -0.38
C TYR A 111 -4.46 -6.00 -0.96
N ALA A 112 -4.28 -4.99 -1.82
CA ALA A 112 -2.97 -4.62 -2.36
C ALA A 112 -1.99 -4.20 -1.26
N PHE A 113 -0.69 -4.40 -1.47
CA PHE A 113 0.31 -4.13 -0.41
C PHE A 113 0.47 -2.64 -0.04
N LYS A 114 0.08 -1.75 -0.96
CA LYS A 114 0.07 -0.29 -0.81
C LYS A 114 -1.05 0.32 -1.65
N LYS A 115 -1.36 1.59 -1.43
CA LYS A 115 -2.37 2.28 -2.26
C LYS A 115 -1.93 2.47 -3.72
N ASN A 116 -2.91 2.67 -4.60
CA ASN A 116 -2.76 3.01 -6.02
C ASN A 116 -2.03 1.92 -6.83
N THR A 117 -2.22 0.65 -6.46
CA THR A 117 -1.71 -0.48 -7.20
C THR A 117 -2.61 -1.68 -6.98
N SER A 118 -2.60 -2.62 -7.93
CA SER A 118 -3.26 -3.91 -7.87
C SER A 118 -2.25 -5.03 -7.55
N ASP A 119 -1.02 -4.67 -7.19
CA ASP A 119 0.02 -5.63 -6.84
C ASP A 119 -0.24 -6.19 -5.43
N THR A 120 -0.42 -7.50 -5.36
CA THR A 120 -0.82 -8.26 -4.17
C THR A 120 0.32 -9.08 -3.59
N ARG A 121 1.49 -9.08 -4.24
CA ARG A 121 2.64 -9.88 -3.81
C ARG A 121 3.13 -9.46 -2.42
N GLU A 122 3.29 -10.43 -1.54
CA GLU A 122 3.67 -10.22 -0.13
C GLU A 122 2.76 -9.18 0.56
N ALA A 123 1.48 -9.08 0.17
CA ALA A 123 0.54 -8.17 0.80
C ALA A 123 0.28 -8.58 2.25
N PRO A 124 0.32 -7.64 3.21
CA PRO A 124 -0.02 -7.93 4.60
C PRO A 124 -1.44 -8.50 4.76
N ALA A 125 -2.38 -8.09 3.91
CA ALA A 125 -3.77 -8.53 3.94
C ALA A 125 -3.91 -10.06 3.77
N LEU A 126 -3.15 -10.66 2.85
CA LEU A 126 -3.19 -12.11 2.60
C LEU A 126 -2.75 -12.91 3.83
N GLU A 127 -1.64 -12.52 4.45
CA GLU A 127 -1.15 -13.17 5.68
C GLU A 127 -2.12 -12.98 6.85
N MET A 128 -2.77 -11.81 6.95
CA MET A 128 -3.83 -11.59 7.93
C MET A 128 -5.03 -12.52 7.69
N ILE A 129 -5.47 -12.70 6.44
CA ILE A 129 -6.57 -13.61 6.10
C ILE A 129 -6.26 -15.02 6.58
N LYS A 130 -5.04 -15.52 6.33
CA LYS A 130 -4.61 -16.85 6.80
C LYS A 130 -4.78 -17.01 8.31
N THR A 131 -4.20 -16.10 9.10
CA THR A 131 -4.31 -16.15 10.57
C THR A 131 -5.74 -15.99 11.06
N LEU A 132 -6.55 -15.13 10.43
CA LEU A 132 -7.96 -14.96 10.82
C LEU A 132 -8.81 -16.19 10.50
N LEU A 133 -8.51 -16.93 9.42
CA LEU A 133 -9.23 -18.15 9.06
C LEU A 133 -9.00 -19.30 10.06
N GLU A 134 -7.86 -19.32 10.75
CA GLU A 134 -7.58 -20.31 11.82
C GLU A 134 -8.65 -20.25 12.94
N GLU A 135 -9.24 -19.08 13.18
CA GLU A 135 -10.31 -18.84 14.15
C GLU A 135 -11.72 -19.17 13.63
N ARG A 136 -11.84 -19.70 12.41
CA ARG A 136 -13.09 -20.11 11.74
C ARG A 136 -14.20 -19.04 11.81
N PRO A 137 -13.98 -17.86 11.23
CA PRO A 137 -14.99 -16.82 11.17
C PRO A 137 -16.24 -17.28 10.41
N ARG A 138 -17.38 -16.60 10.60
CA ARG A 138 -18.53 -16.81 9.70
C ARG A 138 -18.15 -16.47 8.28
N GLU A 139 -17.49 -15.32 8.12
CA GLU A 139 -17.11 -14.77 6.81
C GLU A 139 -15.97 -13.76 6.98
N ILE A 140 -14.98 -13.82 6.08
CA ILE A 140 -14.01 -12.76 5.83
C ILE A 140 -14.38 -12.09 4.51
N ALA A 141 -14.86 -10.85 4.58
CA ALA A 141 -15.19 -10.07 3.39
C ALA A 141 -13.98 -9.24 2.96
N VAL A 142 -13.56 -9.31 1.71
CA VAL A 142 -12.42 -8.53 1.20
C VAL A 142 -12.91 -7.52 0.16
N PHE A 143 -12.42 -6.29 0.24
CA PHE A 143 -12.64 -5.27 -0.78
C PHE A 143 -11.37 -4.46 -1.01
N ASP A 144 -10.97 -4.31 -2.28
CA ASP A 144 -9.87 -3.44 -2.68
C ASP A 144 -10.31 -2.58 -3.90
N PRO A 145 -10.10 -1.25 -3.89
CA PRO A 145 -10.48 -0.38 -4.99
C PRO A 145 -9.67 -0.54 -6.28
N CYS A 146 -8.53 -1.23 -6.25
CA CYS A 146 -7.59 -1.36 -7.35
C CYS A 146 -7.36 -2.81 -7.81
N CYS A 147 -7.74 -3.80 -7.02
CA CYS A 147 -7.66 -5.21 -7.41
C CYS A 147 -8.97 -5.71 -8.04
N ASN A 148 -8.85 -6.56 -9.05
CA ASN A 148 -10.01 -7.23 -9.63
C ASN A 148 -10.49 -8.33 -8.66
N PRO A 149 -11.76 -8.32 -8.24
CA PRO A 149 -12.31 -9.29 -7.30
C PRO A 149 -12.05 -10.75 -7.68
N LEU A 150 -12.21 -11.09 -8.96
CA LEU A 150 -12.05 -12.46 -9.44
C LEU A 150 -10.59 -12.93 -9.38
N VAL A 151 -9.61 -12.03 -9.61
CA VAL A 151 -8.18 -12.35 -9.43
C VAL A 151 -7.85 -12.58 -7.96
N VAL A 152 -8.43 -11.75 -7.08
CA VAL A 152 -8.21 -11.86 -5.62
C VAL A 152 -8.81 -13.16 -5.09
N GLU A 153 -10.00 -13.56 -5.56
CA GLU A 153 -10.62 -14.84 -5.20
C GLU A 153 -9.74 -16.03 -5.60
N ASP A 154 -9.26 -16.05 -6.84
CA ASP A 154 -8.38 -17.12 -7.35
C ASP A 154 -7.03 -17.18 -6.62
N GLU A 155 -6.44 -16.02 -6.31
CA GLU A 155 -5.18 -15.94 -5.55
C GLU A 155 -5.35 -16.48 -4.12
N ILE A 156 -6.43 -16.09 -3.44
CA ILE A 156 -6.73 -16.57 -2.09
C ILE A 156 -7.00 -18.08 -2.12
N GLU A 157 -7.78 -18.57 -3.08
CA GLU A 157 -8.10 -19.99 -3.23
C GLU A 157 -6.84 -20.83 -3.49
N THR A 158 -5.96 -20.36 -4.37
CA THR A 158 -4.69 -21.03 -4.70
C THR A 158 -3.77 -21.16 -3.49
N ILE A 159 -3.71 -20.12 -2.65
CA ILE A 159 -2.75 -20.05 -1.54
C ILE A 159 -3.27 -20.75 -0.28
N ILE A 160 -4.58 -20.65 0.01
CA ILE A 160 -5.17 -21.16 1.26
C ILE A 160 -5.81 -22.54 1.04
N GLY A 161 -6.21 -22.86 -0.18
CA GLY A 161 -6.85 -24.11 -0.56
C GLY A 161 -8.39 -24.08 -0.45
N PRO A 162 -9.10 -24.85 -1.29
CA PRO A 162 -10.54 -24.72 -1.49
C PRO A 162 -11.38 -25.01 -0.23
N GLU A 163 -10.88 -25.84 0.70
CA GLU A 163 -11.60 -26.19 1.93
C GLU A 163 -11.76 -25.00 2.89
N ALA A 164 -10.81 -24.07 2.89
CA ALA A 164 -10.80 -22.89 3.77
C ALA A 164 -11.38 -21.63 3.08
N THR A 165 -11.42 -21.61 1.74
CA THR A 165 -11.97 -20.49 0.95
C THR A 165 -13.48 -20.31 1.15
N GLY A 166 -14.20 -21.35 1.59
CA GLY A 166 -15.65 -21.28 1.83
C GLY A 166 -16.09 -20.19 2.84
N ASN A 167 -15.16 -19.67 3.65
CA ASN A 167 -15.41 -18.56 4.58
C ASN A 167 -14.88 -17.21 4.09
N VAL A 168 -14.31 -17.11 2.88
CA VAL A 168 -13.82 -15.85 2.30
C VAL A 168 -14.73 -15.44 1.15
N SER A 169 -15.04 -14.16 1.05
CA SER A 169 -15.82 -13.62 -0.07
C SER A 169 -15.27 -12.27 -0.50
N VAL A 170 -15.04 -12.07 -1.79
CA VAL A 170 -14.52 -10.81 -2.32
C VAL A 170 -15.66 -10.00 -2.92
N TYR A 171 -15.71 -8.72 -2.56
CA TYR A 171 -16.80 -7.84 -2.92
C TYR A 171 -16.33 -6.78 -3.91
N GLY A 172 -17.22 -6.36 -4.81
CA GLY A 172 -16.99 -5.23 -5.73
C GLY A 172 -17.21 -3.86 -5.12
N ASN A 173 -17.72 -3.79 -3.90
CA ASN A 173 -18.14 -2.57 -3.24
C ASN A 173 -17.90 -2.64 -1.73
N ALA A 174 -17.28 -1.60 -1.17
CA ALA A 174 -17.01 -1.49 0.25
C ALA A 174 -18.28 -1.58 1.12
N TYR A 175 -19.40 -1.01 0.67
CA TYR A 175 -20.64 -1.00 1.47
C TYR A 175 -21.23 -2.40 1.66
N ASP A 176 -21.14 -3.23 0.62
CA ASP A 176 -21.65 -4.62 0.65
C ASP A 176 -20.68 -5.51 1.44
N ALA A 177 -19.37 -5.27 1.29
CA ALA A 177 -18.33 -5.92 2.10
C ALA A 177 -18.50 -5.65 3.60
N CYS A 178 -18.90 -4.44 3.98
CA CYS A 178 -19.09 -4.03 5.38
C CYS A 178 -20.45 -4.43 5.97
N LEU A 179 -21.42 -4.87 5.15
CA LEU A 179 -22.76 -5.22 5.62
C LEU A 179 -22.70 -6.36 6.65
N ASP A 180 -23.36 -6.17 7.80
CA ASP A 180 -23.41 -7.09 8.95
C ASP A 180 -22.04 -7.50 9.51
N SER A 181 -21.01 -6.69 9.24
CA SER A 181 -19.66 -6.95 9.73
C SER A 181 -19.52 -6.48 11.17
N THR A 182 -18.94 -7.34 12.01
CA THR A 182 -18.65 -7.03 13.41
C THR A 182 -17.39 -6.18 13.52
N ALA A 183 -16.42 -6.46 12.65
CA ALA A 183 -15.16 -5.73 12.56
C ALA A 183 -14.84 -5.37 11.11
N VAL A 184 -14.27 -4.19 10.92
CA VAL A 184 -13.68 -3.74 9.66
C VAL A 184 -12.20 -3.46 9.92
N ILE A 185 -11.32 -4.04 9.13
CA ILE A 185 -9.88 -3.91 9.21
C ILE A 185 -9.41 -3.10 8.02
N ILE A 186 -8.68 -2.02 8.25
CA ILE A 186 -8.05 -1.25 7.17
C ILE A 186 -6.60 -1.73 7.03
N ALA A 187 -6.34 -2.50 5.98
CA ALA A 187 -5.04 -3.08 5.71
C ALA A 187 -4.19 -2.23 4.75
N THR A 188 -4.82 -1.39 3.92
CA THR A 188 -4.13 -0.55 2.94
C THR A 188 -4.61 0.90 3.00
N GLU A 189 -3.68 1.84 2.91
CA GLU A 189 -3.90 3.27 3.14
C GLU A 189 -4.59 4.04 2.00
N PHE A 190 -5.61 3.45 1.35
CA PHE A 190 -6.36 4.15 0.30
C PHE A 190 -7.01 5.43 0.80
N ASP A 191 -6.98 6.48 -0.03
CA ASP A 191 -7.49 7.79 0.36
C ASP A 191 -9.03 7.81 0.48
N GLU A 192 -9.71 6.84 -0.16
CA GLU A 192 -11.15 6.58 -0.08
C GLU A 192 -11.60 6.15 1.32
N PHE A 193 -10.72 5.48 2.06
CA PHE A 193 -11.03 4.97 3.40
C PHE A 193 -10.90 6.05 4.47
N ARG A 194 -10.30 7.21 4.17
CA ARG A 194 -10.15 8.30 5.15
C ARG A 194 -11.51 8.91 5.48
N ASN A 195 -11.75 9.20 6.77
CA ASN A 195 -12.92 9.96 7.22
C ASN A 195 -12.67 11.48 7.32
N GLN A 196 -11.44 11.93 7.06
CA GLN A 196 -11.06 13.34 7.04
C GLN A 196 -10.34 13.73 5.74
N PRO A 197 -10.31 15.03 5.39
CA PRO A 197 -9.44 15.56 4.34
C PRO A 197 -8.03 14.99 4.47
N ALA A 198 -7.47 14.45 3.38
CA ALA A 198 -6.06 14.11 3.35
C ALA A 198 -5.26 15.33 3.83
N PRO A 199 -4.24 15.16 4.69
CA PRO A 199 -3.44 16.27 5.15
C PRO A 199 -2.92 17.02 3.93
N GLN A 200 -3.12 18.35 3.91
CA GLN A 200 -2.63 19.18 2.81
C GLN A 200 -1.15 18.87 2.62
N ARG A 201 -0.77 18.41 1.42
CA ARG A 201 0.64 18.26 1.08
C ARG A 201 1.30 19.58 1.43
N ALA A 202 2.39 19.52 2.22
CA ALA A 202 3.23 20.69 2.40
C ALA A 202 3.43 21.32 1.02
N PRO A 203 3.21 22.64 0.87
CA PRO A 203 3.35 23.29 -0.42
C PRO A 203 4.68 22.81 -0.99
N ALA A 204 4.63 22.24 -2.19
CA ALA A 204 5.85 21.88 -2.89
C ALA A 204 6.76 23.09 -2.75
N ALA A 205 7.96 22.88 -2.19
CA ALA A 205 8.93 23.96 -2.03
C ALA A 205 8.89 24.75 -3.35
N PRO A 206 8.62 26.06 -3.31
CA PRO A 206 8.28 26.82 -4.51
C PRO A 206 9.30 26.43 -5.55
N ALA A 207 8.83 25.86 -6.66
CA ALA A 207 9.69 25.55 -7.79
C ALA A 207 10.49 26.83 -7.99
N SER A 208 11.80 26.76 -7.72
CA SER A 208 12.67 27.94 -7.62
C SER A 208 12.24 28.86 -8.74
N ALA A 209 11.70 30.03 -8.39
CA ALA A 209 11.09 30.92 -9.36
C ALA A 209 12.03 30.98 -10.55
N ARG A 210 11.58 30.46 -11.70
CA ARG A 210 12.31 30.66 -12.95
C ARG A 210 12.38 32.17 -13.08
N GLY A 211 13.54 32.72 -12.74
CA GLY A 211 13.79 34.14 -12.87
C GLY A 211 13.41 34.59 -14.28
N PRO A 212 13.00 35.86 -14.45
CA PRO A 212 12.60 36.37 -15.75
C PRO A 212 13.66 35.97 -16.79
N GLY A 213 13.20 35.31 -17.85
CA GLY A 213 14.03 34.66 -18.85
C GLY A 213 15.21 35.55 -19.23
N ARG A 214 16.41 35.12 -18.83
CA ARG A 214 17.65 35.76 -19.23
C ARG A 214 17.72 35.63 -20.75
N ARG A 215 17.62 36.75 -21.47
CA ARG A 215 17.86 36.79 -22.92
C ARG A 215 19.21 36.09 -23.18
N PRO A 216 19.31 35.13 -24.11
CA PRO A 216 20.55 34.44 -24.36
C PRO A 216 21.62 35.47 -24.73
N ASN A 217 22.73 35.44 -24.00
CA ASN A 217 23.88 36.30 -24.24
C ASN A 217 24.38 35.98 -25.66
N PRO A 218 24.49 36.93 -26.59
CA PRO A 218 24.92 36.66 -27.98
C PRO A 218 26.37 36.14 -28.09
N LYS A 219 27.08 35.99 -26.97
CA LYS A 219 28.40 35.36 -26.85
C LYS A 219 28.38 33.99 -26.17
N SER A 220 27.21 33.41 -25.87
CA SER A 220 27.16 32.04 -25.35
C SER A 220 27.31 31.03 -26.49
N ASP A 221 28.36 30.22 -26.39
CA ASP A 221 28.63 29.06 -27.24
C ASP A 221 27.33 28.26 -27.51
N PRO A 222 26.92 28.07 -28.79
CA PRO A 222 25.66 27.41 -29.13
C PRO A 222 25.65 25.91 -28.86
N ARG A 223 26.76 25.34 -28.36
CA ARG A 223 26.84 23.91 -28.06
C ARG A 223 26.09 23.57 -26.77
N PRO A 224 25.25 22.53 -26.74
CA PRO A 224 24.52 22.11 -25.55
C PRO A 224 25.39 21.42 -24.47
N PHE A 225 26.71 21.32 -24.68
CA PHE A 225 27.62 20.57 -23.82
C PHE A 225 28.73 21.45 -23.25
N LYS A 226 29.08 21.25 -21.98
CA LYS A 226 30.06 22.08 -21.23
C LYS A 226 31.52 21.60 -21.37
N THR A 227 31.78 20.45 -21.99
CA THR A 227 33.11 19.83 -22.07
C THR A 227 33.41 19.28 -23.47
N ALA A 228 34.69 19.30 -23.87
CA ALA A 228 35.14 18.83 -25.19
C ALA A 228 35.17 17.29 -25.33
N ARG A 229 35.15 16.55 -24.21
CA ARG A 229 34.91 15.10 -24.19
C ARG A 229 33.43 14.84 -24.01
N LEU A 230 32.84 14.18 -25.00
CA LEU A 230 31.46 13.72 -24.95
C LEU A 230 31.39 12.44 -24.12
N THR A 231 30.51 12.45 -23.12
CA THR A 231 30.13 11.25 -22.39
C THR A 231 29.02 10.50 -23.14
N GLU A 232 28.79 9.24 -22.81
CA GLU A 232 27.71 8.44 -23.38
C GLU A 232 26.32 9.07 -23.13
N SER A 233 26.18 9.76 -22.00
CA SER A 233 24.98 10.53 -21.63
C SER A 233 24.74 11.73 -22.56
N ASP A 234 25.82 12.39 -23.01
CA ASP A 234 25.73 13.53 -23.94
C ASP A 234 25.28 13.06 -25.33
N TRP A 235 25.72 11.89 -25.77
CA TRP A 235 25.27 11.26 -27.01
C TRP A 235 23.78 10.91 -26.98
N LEU A 236 23.29 10.35 -25.87
CA LEU A 236 21.86 10.06 -25.67
C LEU A 236 21.01 11.33 -25.66
N ALA A 237 21.48 12.39 -25.02
CA ALA A 237 20.80 13.69 -25.00
C ALA A 237 20.74 14.33 -26.41
N LEU A 238 21.84 14.26 -27.18
CA LEU A 238 21.88 14.73 -28.55
C LEU A 238 20.94 13.94 -29.45
N HIS A 239 20.97 12.61 -29.34
CA HIS A 239 20.10 11.73 -30.12
C HIS A 239 18.63 12.01 -29.82
N LYS A 240 18.27 12.13 -28.54
CA LYS A 240 16.92 12.53 -28.12
C LYS A 240 16.51 13.88 -28.71
N HIS A 241 17.42 14.85 -28.73
CA HIS A 241 17.15 16.17 -29.28
C HIS A 241 16.98 16.17 -30.82
N LEU A 242 17.80 15.40 -31.54
CA LEU A 242 17.75 15.30 -33.00
C LEU A 242 16.56 14.47 -33.50
N VAL A 243 16.12 13.48 -32.72
CA VAL A 243 14.96 12.63 -33.05
C VAL A 243 13.64 13.33 -32.71
N GLN A 244 13.62 14.22 -31.72
CA GLN A 244 12.43 15.01 -31.39
C GLN A 244 12.20 16.12 -32.43
N ARG A 245 11.41 15.82 -33.47
CA ARG A 245 10.77 16.85 -34.31
C ARG A 245 9.62 17.52 -33.53
N PRO A 246 9.37 18.83 -33.70
CA PRO A 246 8.20 19.45 -33.12
C PRO A 246 6.95 18.87 -33.78
N GLY A 247 6.22 18.01 -33.07
CA GLY A 247 4.93 17.45 -33.51
C GLY A 247 4.85 15.92 -33.56
N GLU A 248 5.95 15.18 -33.39
CA GLU A 248 5.95 13.71 -33.38
C GLU A 248 6.49 13.19 -32.04
N THR A 249 5.60 12.94 -31.09
CA THR A 249 5.89 12.06 -29.94
C THR A 249 5.59 10.63 -30.37
N SER A 250 6.58 9.95 -30.95
CA SER A 250 6.50 8.48 -31.08
C SER A 250 6.75 7.87 -29.70
N ASP A 251 5.86 6.99 -29.25
CA ASP A 251 6.02 6.23 -28.00
C ASP A 251 7.18 5.23 -28.06
N ASP A 252 7.66 4.89 -29.26
CA ASP A 252 8.87 4.10 -29.49
C ASP A 252 9.83 4.80 -30.46
N PRO A 253 10.61 5.78 -29.99
CA PRO A 253 11.54 6.52 -30.83
C PRO A 253 12.75 5.68 -31.27
N LEU A 254 12.96 4.50 -30.68
CA LEU A 254 14.11 3.63 -30.98
C LEU A 254 13.73 2.38 -31.78
N GLY A 255 12.44 2.16 -32.06
CA GLY A 255 11.95 0.98 -32.77
C GLY A 255 12.30 -0.33 -32.08
N ARG A 256 12.43 -0.32 -30.75
CA ARG A 256 12.86 -1.47 -29.94
C ARG A 256 11.70 -2.16 -29.25
N LEU A 257 10.52 -1.55 -29.23
CA LEU A 257 9.33 -2.16 -28.67
C LEU A 257 8.75 -3.08 -29.74
N ASN A 258 8.75 -4.38 -29.44
CA ASN A 258 7.89 -5.30 -30.17
C ASN A 258 6.46 -5.07 -29.66
N ALA A 259 5.53 -4.76 -30.55
CA ALA A 259 4.12 -4.72 -30.19
C ALA A 259 3.73 -6.10 -29.62
N GLU A 260 3.12 -6.10 -28.44
CA GLU A 260 2.58 -7.32 -27.87
C GLU A 260 1.53 -7.89 -28.83
N PRO A 261 1.58 -9.19 -29.19
CA PRO A 261 0.57 -9.78 -30.04
C PRO A 261 -0.80 -9.66 -29.38
N ALA A 262 -1.84 -9.47 -30.19
CA ALA A 262 -3.21 -9.46 -29.66
C ALA A 262 -3.48 -10.77 -28.91
N CYS A 263 -4.15 -10.67 -27.77
CA CYS A 263 -4.60 -11.82 -27.01
C CYS A 263 -5.52 -12.69 -27.88
N ALA A 264 -5.46 -14.01 -27.69
CA ALA A 264 -6.42 -14.92 -28.29
C ALA A 264 -7.86 -14.62 -27.82
N ASP A 265 -8.87 -14.99 -28.63
CA ASP A 265 -10.28 -14.70 -28.35
C ASP A 265 -10.78 -15.34 -27.04
N ASP A 266 -10.10 -16.40 -26.57
CA ASP A 266 -10.35 -17.14 -25.33
C ASP A 266 -9.44 -16.73 -24.17
N CYS A 267 -8.70 -15.61 -24.30
CA CYS A 267 -7.82 -15.13 -23.25
C CYS A 267 -8.60 -14.83 -21.95
N PRO A 268 -8.30 -15.53 -20.84
CA PRO A 268 -9.00 -15.36 -19.57
C PRO A 268 -8.99 -13.90 -19.08
N ASP A 269 -7.85 -13.20 -19.20
CA ASP A 269 -7.70 -11.82 -18.77
C ASP A 269 -8.60 -10.85 -19.57
N CYS A 270 -8.70 -11.03 -20.89
CA CYS A 270 -9.57 -10.21 -21.73
C CYS A 270 -11.06 -10.50 -21.51
N ILE A 271 -11.42 -11.77 -21.26
CA ILE A 271 -12.80 -12.16 -20.92
C ILE A 271 -13.19 -11.50 -19.59
N GLN A 272 -12.32 -11.63 -18.59
CA GLN A 272 -12.48 -11.04 -17.27
C GLN A 272 -12.59 -9.52 -17.33
N GLU A 273 -11.79 -8.84 -18.17
CA GLU A 273 -11.88 -7.40 -18.38
C GLU A 273 -13.23 -7.00 -19.01
N ARG A 274 -13.73 -7.76 -19.99
CA ARG A 274 -15.03 -7.52 -20.64
C ARG A 274 -16.20 -7.76 -19.69
N GLU A 275 -16.14 -8.79 -18.86
CA GLU A 275 -17.14 -9.04 -17.82
C GLU A 275 -17.12 -7.97 -16.74
N SER A 276 -15.93 -7.55 -16.31
CA SER A 276 -15.74 -6.45 -15.35
C SER A 276 -16.28 -5.12 -15.88
N LYS A 277 -16.15 -4.85 -17.19
CA LYS A 277 -16.77 -3.69 -17.85
C LYS A 277 -18.30 -3.75 -17.89
N LYS A 278 -18.89 -4.95 -17.97
CA LYS A 278 -20.35 -5.15 -17.97
C LYS A 278 -20.96 -5.06 -16.57
N THR A 279 -20.28 -5.57 -15.55
CA THR A 279 -20.76 -5.59 -14.17
C THR A 279 -20.47 -4.29 -13.41
N GLY A 280 -19.56 -3.46 -13.93
CA GLY A 280 -19.08 -2.25 -13.25
C GLY A 280 -18.01 -2.53 -12.19
N LEU A 281 -17.56 -3.79 -12.05
CA LEU A 281 -16.47 -4.20 -11.15
C LEU A 281 -15.06 -4.06 -11.79
N ALA A 282 -14.92 -3.21 -12.82
CA ALA A 282 -13.63 -2.96 -13.45
C ALA A 282 -12.73 -2.07 -12.58
N THR A 283 -11.94 -2.69 -11.72
CA THR A 283 -10.68 -2.12 -11.24
C THR A 283 -9.59 -3.18 -11.30
N GLY A 284 -9.14 -3.46 -12.52
CA GLY A 284 -7.84 -4.04 -12.84
C GLY A 284 -7.17 -3.07 -13.82
N MET A 285 -5.92 -2.71 -13.57
CA MET A 285 -5.20 -1.61 -14.21
C MET A 285 -5.38 -1.51 -15.75
N GLY A 286 -6.03 -0.45 -16.21
CA GLY A 286 -5.81 0.07 -17.55
C GLY A 286 -4.73 1.15 -17.49
N SER A 287 -3.51 0.82 -17.90
CA SER A 287 -2.32 1.69 -17.96
C SER A 287 -1.96 2.45 -16.67
N ALA A 288 -0.72 2.92 -16.53
CA ALA A 288 -0.27 3.67 -15.35
C ALA A 288 -0.92 5.07 -15.20
N GLU A 289 -1.90 5.40 -16.05
CA GLU A 289 -2.77 6.58 -16.08
C GLU A 289 -4.21 6.03 -16.13
N GLU A 290 -5.17 6.21 -15.22
CA GLU A 290 -5.38 7.11 -14.09
C GLU A 290 -6.07 6.30 -12.95
N TYR A 291 -5.42 6.08 -11.81
CA TYR A 291 -6.19 5.84 -10.58
C TYR A 291 -6.91 7.15 -10.24
N ARG A 292 -8.21 7.22 -10.57
CA ARG A 292 -9.08 8.30 -10.10
C ARG A 292 -9.49 7.97 -8.67
N PRO A 293 -9.10 8.78 -7.67
CA PRO A 293 -9.56 8.58 -6.29
C PRO A 293 -11.09 8.54 -6.33
N LYS A 294 -11.69 7.39 -5.97
CA LYS A 294 -13.14 7.34 -5.84
C LYS A 294 -13.58 8.25 -4.69
N GLU A 295 -14.86 8.59 -4.68
CA GLU A 295 -15.46 9.32 -3.57
C GLU A 295 -15.17 8.60 -2.25
N ARG A 296 -14.92 9.36 -1.18
CA ARG A 296 -14.65 8.78 0.14
C ARG A 296 -15.85 7.96 0.62
N LEU A 297 -15.56 6.93 1.39
CA LEU A 297 -16.59 6.11 2.01
C LEU A 297 -17.37 6.93 3.04
N ASP A 298 -18.70 6.82 2.98
CA ASP A 298 -19.57 7.31 4.02
C ASP A 298 -19.55 6.34 5.21
N TRP A 299 -18.66 6.65 6.16
CA TRP A 299 -18.50 5.88 7.39
C TRP A 299 -19.76 5.85 8.27
N ARG A 300 -20.66 6.84 8.15
CA ARG A 300 -21.94 6.81 8.87
C ARG A 300 -22.84 5.71 8.31
N ARG A 301 -22.96 5.64 6.98
CA ARG A 301 -23.70 4.57 6.30
C ARG A 301 -23.12 3.20 6.60
N ILE A 302 -21.79 3.07 6.65
CA ILE A 302 -21.13 1.82 7.04
C ILE A 302 -21.48 1.46 8.49
N ALA A 303 -21.28 2.38 9.43
CA ALA A 303 -21.54 2.15 10.85
C ALA A 303 -22.99 1.74 11.14
N ASP A 304 -23.96 2.33 10.45
CA ASP A 304 -25.38 2.01 10.60
C ASP A 304 -25.72 0.57 10.17
N ARG A 305 -24.95 0.02 9.21
CA ARG A 305 -25.13 -1.33 8.66
C ARG A 305 -24.22 -2.40 9.25
N MET A 306 -23.32 -2.02 10.17
CA MET A 306 -22.46 -2.96 10.90
C MET A 306 -23.19 -3.64 12.05
N ALA A 307 -22.82 -4.88 12.32
CA ALA A 307 -23.29 -5.62 13.49
C ALA A 307 -22.74 -5.01 14.79
N LYS A 308 -23.50 -5.09 15.89
CA LYS A 308 -23.06 -4.65 17.22
C LYS A 308 -22.37 -5.81 17.96
N PRO A 309 -21.25 -5.58 18.67
CA PRO A 309 -20.48 -4.34 18.77
C PRO A 309 -19.73 -4.03 17.46
N ARG A 310 -19.60 -2.75 17.13
CA ARG A 310 -18.98 -2.26 15.89
C ARG A 310 -17.51 -1.94 16.14
N TRP A 311 -16.61 -2.63 15.45
CA TRP A 311 -15.17 -2.40 15.54
C TRP A 311 -14.55 -1.96 14.22
N VAL A 312 -13.66 -0.97 14.28
CA VAL A 312 -12.77 -0.61 13.17
C VAL A 312 -11.33 -0.70 13.65
N PHE A 313 -10.54 -1.55 13.01
CA PHE A 313 -9.12 -1.71 13.27
C PHE A 313 -8.33 -1.01 12.17
N ASP A 314 -7.72 0.11 12.51
CA ASP A 314 -6.95 0.92 11.57
C ASP A 314 -5.46 0.54 11.63
N GLY A 315 -5.07 -0.30 10.67
CA GLY A 315 -3.70 -0.76 10.51
C GLY A 315 -2.75 0.27 9.91
N ARG A 316 -3.27 1.40 9.42
CA ARG A 316 -2.52 2.37 8.60
C ARG A 316 -2.64 3.83 9.07
N GLY A 317 -3.40 4.09 10.12
CA GLY A 317 -3.56 5.43 10.69
C GLY A 317 -4.30 6.41 9.76
N VAL A 318 -5.26 5.92 8.98
CA VAL A 318 -6.03 6.72 8.02
C VAL A 318 -7.36 7.25 8.58
N ILE A 319 -7.82 6.74 9.72
CA ILE A 319 -9.09 7.10 10.38
C ILE A 319 -8.84 8.00 11.59
N ASP A 320 -9.66 9.05 11.71
CA ASP A 320 -9.82 9.75 12.98
C ASP A 320 -10.77 8.98 13.91
N SER A 321 -10.20 8.41 14.97
CA SER A 321 -10.92 7.72 16.05
C SER A 321 -12.05 8.56 16.68
N ARG A 322 -11.89 9.88 16.83
CA ARG A 322 -12.86 10.74 17.54
C ARG A 322 -14.18 10.83 16.82
N GLU A 323 -14.15 10.93 15.49
CA GLU A 323 -15.35 10.96 14.66
C GLU A 323 -16.05 9.60 14.64
N MET A 324 -15.29 8.51 14.62
CA MET A 324 -15.86 7.16 14.65
C MET A 324 -16.53 6.82 15.97
N VAL A 325 -15.97 7.30 17.10
CA VAL A 325 -16.59 7.13 18.43
C VAL A 325 -17.95 7.81 18.51
N LYS A 326 -18.14 8.98 17.86
CA LYS A 326 -19.46 9.65 17.76
C LYS A 326 -20.50 8.81 17.02
N LEU A 327 -20.07 7.92 16.12
CA LEU A 327 -20.92 6.97 15.40
C LEU A 327 -21.18 5.67 16.20
N GLY A 328 -20.66 5.58 17.43
CA GLY A 328 -20.74 4.38 18.26
C GLY A 328 -19.85 3.23 17.76
N VAL A 329 -18.79 3.55 17.02
CA VAL A 329 -17.80 2.59 16.53
C VAL A 329 -16.56 2.64 17.42
N ARG A 330 -16.09 1.47 17.87
CA ARG A 330 -14.84 1.35 18.62
C ARG A 330 -13.68 1.27 17.64
N VAL A 331 -12.65 2.08 17.87
CA VAL A 331 -11.48 2.15 16.98
C VAL A 331 -10.22 1.74 17.71
N GLU A 332 -9.43 0.88 17.06
CA GLU A 332 -8.09 0.50 17.48
C GLU A 332 -7.11 0.85 16.35
N SER A 333 -6.07 1.61 16.65
CA SER A 333 -5.07 2.05 15.68
C SER A 333 -3.68 1.59 16.08
N VAL A 334 -2.83 1.32 15.09
CA VAL A 334 -1.41 1.02 15.35
C VAL A 334 -0.71 2.25 15.94
N GLY A 335 0.02 2.03 17.04
CA GLY A 335 0.90 3.04 17.63
C GLY A 335 0.22 4.14 18.46
N ARG A 336 -1.07 3.98 18.78
CA ARG A 336 -1.81 4.89 19.67
C ARG A 336 -2.55 4.09 20.72
N GLN A 337 -2.58 4.59 21.96
CA GLN A 337 -3.40 4.00 23.01
C GLN A 337 -4.77 4.70 23.05
N HIS A 338 -5.83 3.99 22.69
CA HIS A 338 -7.19 4.46 22.91
C HIS A 338 -7.68 3.94 24.27
N ARG A 339 -7.73 4.82 25.28
CA ARG A 339 -8.47 4.51 26.53
C ARG A 339 -9.96 4.73 26.26
N PHE A 340 -10.73 3.66 26.33
CA PHE A 340 -12.20 3.68 26.27
C PHE A 340 -12.81 4.21 27.56
#